data_AF-A0A1I6R582-F1
#
_entry.id   AF-A0A1I6R582-F1
#
_cell.length_a   1.000
_cell.length_b   1.000
_cell.length_c   1.000
_cell.angle_alpha   90.00
_cell.angle_beta   90.00
_cell.angle_gamma   90.00
#
_symmetry.space_group_name_H-M   'P 1'
#
loop_
_entity.id
_entity.type
_entity.pdbx_description
1 polymer ?
#
loop_
_entity_poly.entity_id
_entity_poly.type
_entity_poly.pdbx_seq_one_letter_code
_entity_poly.pdbx_strand_id
1 'polypeptide(L)' 'MKDLEKSNVGNNNGNDSEMEKKWDSIKDDYISKYSELRKEDLSYEKGGISGMFERIGRKRGRTLLQIQHEVSSWR' A
#
# COMPACT_ATOMS: atom_id res chain seq x y z
N MET A 1 25.34 0.36 34.78
CA MET A 1 24.02 0.84 34.34
C MET A 1 24.22 1.94 33.31
N LYS A 2 23.85 1.66 32.05
CA LYS A 2 23.34 2.63 31.06
C LYS A 2 23.00 1.87 29.79
N ASP A 3 21.76 1.36 29.82
CA ASP A 3 20.79 1.37 28.72
C ASP A 3 21.27 0.77 27.38
N LEU A 4 21.14 -0.55 27.35
CA LEU A 4 20.90 -1.34 26.16
C LEU A 4 19.53 -0.97 25.58
N GLU A 5 19.45 -0.13 24.55
CA GLU A 5 18.29 -0.08 23.65
C GLU A 5 18.59 0.74 22.40
N LYS A 6 18.79 0.05 21.27
CA LYS A 6 18.32 0.49 19.94
C LYS A 6 18.47 -0.66 18.94
N SER A 7 17.71 -1.72 19.19
CA SER A 7 17.33 -2.66 18.15
C SER A 7 16.30 -1.96 17.24
N ASN A 8 16.75 -1.11 16.31
CA ASN A 8 15.88 -0.50 15.30
C ASN A 8 15.78 -1.40 14.07
N VAL A 9 15.39 -2.66 14.28
CA VAL A 9 15.10 -3.63 13.23
C VAL A 9 13.70 -4.16 13.49
N GLY A 10 12.75 -3.78 12.63
CA GLY A 10 11.47 -4.45 12.48
C GLY A 10 10.27 -3.75 13.12
N ASN A 11 9.72 -2.74 12.44
CA ASN A 11 8.31 -2.40 12.64
C ASN A 11 7.66 -1.85 11.35
N ASN A 12 7.78 -2.58 10.23
CA ASN A 12 7.07 -2.28 8.98
C ASN A 12 5.64 -2.85 8.96
N ASN A 13 5.25 -3.68 9.94
CA ASN A 13 3.97 -4.40 9.93
C ASN A 13 2.77 -3.54 10.38
N GLY A 14 3.00 -2.47 11.14
CA GLY A 14 1.94 -1.57 11.61
C GLY A 14 1.36 -0.72 10.48
N ASN A 15 2.24 -0.12 9.69
CA ASN A 15 1.85 0.75 8.57
C ASN A 15 1.13 -0.03 7.47
N ASP A 16 1.62 -1.23 7.12
CA ASP A 16 0.99 -2.03 6.07
C ASP A 16 -0.43 -2.48 6.44
N SER A 17 -0.70 -2.81 7.71
CA SER A 17 -2.03 -3.20 8.18
C SER A 17 -3.05 -2.05 8.11
N GLU A 18 -2.65 -0.82 8.45
CA GLU A 18 -3.52 0.36 8.29
C GLU A 18 -3.76 0.68 6.82
N MET A 19 -2.72 0.55 6.00
CA MET A 19 -2.80 0.74 4.57
C MET A 19 -3.72 -0.29 3.91
N GLU A 20 -3.69 -1.55 4.36
CA GLU A 20 -4.59 -2.61 3.91
C GLU A 20 -6.04 -2.28 4.20
N LYS A 21 -6.35 -1.83 5.42
CA LYS A 21 -7.72 -1.40 5.78
C LYS A 21 -8.18 -0.22 4.94
N LYS A 22 -7.31 0.78 4.76
CA LYS A 22 -7.63 1.96 3.93
C LYS A 22 -7.86 1.53 2.49
N TRP A 23 -6.97 0.71 1.94
CA TRP A 23 -7.10 0.17 0.60
C TRP A 23 -8.40 -0.61 0.40
N ASP A 24 -8.74 -1.51 1.32
CA ASP A 24 -10.00 -2.27 1.27
C ASP A 24 -11.23 -1.36 1.23
N SER A 25 -11.19 -0.22 1.91
CA SER A 25 -12.28 0.76 1.89
C SER A 25 -12.41 1.55 0.59
N ILE A 26 -11.32 1.71 -0.17
CA ILE A 26 -11.29 2.56 -1.38
C ILE A 26 -11.15 1.80 -2.69
N LYS A 27 -10.77 0.52 -2.66
CA LYS A 27 -10.35 -0.25 -3.85
C LYS A 27 -11.39 -0.26 -4.99
N ASP A 28 -12.68 -0.30 -4.63
CA ASP A 28 -13.78 -0.28 -5.60
C ASP A 28 -13.95 1.10 -6.26
N ASP A 29 -13.78 2.19 -5.51
CA ASP A 29 -13.77 3.55 -6.07
C ASP A 29 -12.49 3.78 -6.90
N TYR A 30 -11.36 3.30 -6.39
CA TYR A 30 -10.05 3.41 -7.02
C TYR A 30 -10.02 2.78 -8.42
N ILE A 31 -10.52 1.54 -8.57
CA ILE A 31 -10.64 0.88 -9.88
C ILE A 31 -11.67 1.57 -10.77
N SER A 32 -12.72 2.17 -10.20
CA SER A 32 -13.70 2.93 -10.98
C SER A 32 -13.10 4.20 -11.60
N LYS A 33 -12.18 4.86 -10.88
CA LYS A 33 -11.47 6.04 -11.37
C LYS A 33 -10.42 5.74 -12.43
N TYR A 34 -9.81 4.56 -12.37
CA TYR A 34 -8.69 4.19 -13.24
C TYR A 34 -9.04 2.97 -14.09
N SER A 35 -9.65 3.22 -15.25
CA SER A 35 -10.07 2.18 -16.21
C SER A 35 -8.93 1.33 -16.78
N GLU A 36 -7.68 1.77 -16.60
CA GLU A 36 -6.46 1.04 -16.95
C GLU A 36 -6.14 -0.12 -15.98
N LEU A 37 -6.71 -0.08 -14.77
CA LEU A 37 -6.56 -1.12 -13.75
C LEU A 37 -7.62 -2.20 -13.91
N ARG A 38 -7.21 -3.45 -13.69
CA ARG A 38 -8.09 -4.62 -13.67
C ARG A 38 -8.13 -5.19 -12.27
N LYS A 39 -9.17 -5.95 -11.95
CA LYS A 39 -9.32 -6.61 -10.64
C LYS A 39 -8.07 -7.40 -10.24
N GLU A 40 -7.40 -8.02 -11.20
CA GLU A 40 -6.15 -8.77 -11.01
C GLU A 40 -4.99 -7.89 -10.49
N ASP A 41 -4.96 -6.61 -10.85
CA ASP A 41 -3.95 -5.67 -10.39
C ASP A 41 -4.13 -5.31 -8.91
N LEU A 42 -5.35 -5.39 -8.41
CA LEU A 42 -5.76 -5.07 -7.04
C LEU A 42 -5.68 -6.29 -6.09
N SER A 43 -5.32 -7.48 -6.59
CA SER A 43 -5.21 -8.70 -5.79
C SER A 43 -3.88 -8.79 -5.05
N TYR A 44 -3.90 -9.09 -3.75
CA TYR A 44 -2.70 -9.32 -2.94
C TYR A 44 -2.96 -10.35 -1.84
N GLU A 45 -1.90 -11.00 -1.38
CA GLU A 45 -1.94 -11.83 -0.18
C GLU A 45 -1.70 -10.96 1.05
N LYS A 46 -2.16 -11.40 2.23
CA LYS A 46 -2.00 -10.65 3.48
C LYS A 46 -0.54 -10.29 3.74
N GLY A 47 -0.25 -9.01 3.99
CA GLY A 47 1.11 -8.48 4.11
C GLY A 47 1.79 -8.16 2.77
N GLY A 48 1.12 -8.39 1.65
CA GLY A 48 1.61 -8.20 0.28
C GLY A 48 1.15 -6.90 -0.39
N ILE A 49 0.56 -5.96 0.36
CA ILE A 49 -0.02 -4.73 -0.21
C ILE A 49 1.00 -3.88 -0.96
N SER A 50 2.25 -3.83 -0.48
CA SER A 50 3.32 -3.09 -1.14
C SER A 50 3.60 -3.60 -2.56
N GLY A 51 3.61 -4.92 -2.76
CA GLY A 51 3.80 -5.52 -4.09
C GLY A 51 2.65 -5.22 -5.06
N MET A 52 1.43 -5.12 -4.53
CA MET A 52 0.27 -4.69 -5.31
C MET A 52 0.39 -3.22 -5.72
N PHE A 53 0.78 -2.33 -4.81
CA PHE A 53 1.01 -0.92 -5.14
C PHE A 53 2.14 -0.73 -6.14
N GLU A 54 3.21 -1.53 -6.09
CA GLU A 54 4.24 -1.51 -7.13
C GLU A 54 3.69 -1.90 -8.50
N ARG A 55 2.82 -2.91 -8.58
CA ARG A 55 2.18 -3.31 -9.83
C ARG A 55 1.25 -2.22 -10.37
N ILE A 56 0.42 -1.63 -9.51
CA ILE A 56 -0.43 -0.48 -9.86
C ILE A 56 0.43 0.68 -10.34
N GLY A 57 1.52 0.97 -9.63
CA GLY A 57 2.49 2.00 -9.99
C GLY A 57 3.08 1.78 -11.38
N ARG A 58 3.55 0.56 -11.69
CA ARG A 58 4.08 0.23 -13.02
C ARG A 58 3.07 0.46 -14.14
N LYS A 59 1.79 0.13 -13.92
CA LYS A 59 0.74 0.38 -14.93
C LYS A 59 0.43 1.86 -15.12
N ARG A 60 0.47 2.63 -14.03
CA ARG A 60 0.13 4.05 -14.01
C ARG A 60 1.31 4.99 -14.23
N GLY A 61 2.52 4.44 -14.44
CA GLY A 61 3.75 5.21 -14.53
C GLY A 61 4.11 5.97 -13.24
N ARG A 62 3.77 5.40 -12.08
CA ARG A 62 4.00 5.99 -10.75
C ARG A 62 4.87 5.11 -9.87
N THR A 63 5.52 5.74 -8.90
CA THR A 63 6.33 5.03 -7.89
C THR A 63 5.45 4.47 -6.77
N LEU A 64 5.97 3.47 -6.05
CA LEU A 64 5.30 2.91 -4.85
C LEU A 64 4.89 4.01 -3.86
N LEU A 65 5.80 4.95 -3.58
CA LEU A 65 5.54 6.08 -2.67
C LEU A 65 4.40 6.98 -3.16
N GLN A 66 4.31 7.23 -4.47
CA GLN A 66 3.22 8.04 -5.04
C GLN A 66 1.88 7.32 -4.92
N ILE A 67 1.84 6.00 -5.11
CA ILE A 67 0.61 5.20 -4.93
C ILE A 67 0.21 5.16 -3.46
N GLN A 68 1.16 4.91 -2.55
CA GLN A 68 0.91 4.94 -1.11
C GLN A 68 0.36 6.30 -0.66
N HIS A 69 0.97 7.40 -1.10
CA HIS A 69 0.49 8.75 -0.79
C HIS A 69 -0.93 9.01 -1.34
N GLU A 70 -1.20 8.56 -2.57
CA GLU A 70 -2.52 8.68 -3.19
C GLU A 70 -3.59 7.92 -2.40
N VAL A 71 -3.31 6.67 -2.00
CA VAL A 71 -4.21 5.83 -1.21
C VAL A 71 -4.46 6.43 0.17
N SER A 72 -3.40 6.91 0.83
CA SER A 72 -3.49 7.57 2.14
C SER A 72 -4.35 8.84 2.09
N SER A 73 -4.25 9.61 0.99
CA SER A 73 -4.99 10.87 0.79
C SER A 73 -6.38 10.69 0.16
N TRP A 74 -6.82 9.47 -0.11
CA TRP A 74 -8.08 9.19 -0.79
C TRP A 74 -9.29 9.53 0.10
N ARG A 75 -10.19 10.37 -0.39
CA ARG A 75 -11.39 10.85 0.32
C ARG A 75 -12.66 10.23 -0.25
#